data_AF-A0A0A7EKB8-F1
#
_entry.id   AF-A0A0A7EKB8-F1
#
_cell.length_a   1.000
_cell.length_b   1.000
_cell.length_c   1.000
_cell.angle_alpha   90.00
_cell.angle_beta   90.00
_cell.angle_gamma   90.00
#
_symmetry.space_group_name_H-M   'P 1'
#
loop_
_entity.id
_entity.type
_entity.pdbx_description
1 polymer ?
#
loop_
_entity_poly.entity_id
_entity_poly.type
_entity_poly.pdbx_seq_one_letter_code
_entity_poly.pdbx_strand_id
1 'polypeptide(L)'
;MNDAQINELKLIFASCFKGISSDDYYQKYFADAKSFKRTLRCYYFDGKLVGYCLLTFEHSNKKVLIRASAGFYPEFRKGGNTLSFSISQAFKYWLTHPWQQIFYADTMLSPAMYRAIVKRVAISYPSNQSVAGQQMLFDEFNGSGFESAYTKTKCLVETGRSSNYSAQELASFLASNKPEIAFYCKANPDFASGVALFVVMPVTLKQLVLTLFK
;
A
#
# COMPACT_ATOMS: atom_id res chain seq x y z
N MET A 1 -7.22 10.57 18.41
CA MET A 1 -6.28 9.71 19.16
C MET A 1 -5.72 10.53 20.30
N ASN A 2 -5.42 9.93 21.44
CA ASN A 2 -4.73 10.61 22.54
C ASN A 2 -3.19 10.46 22.40
N ASP A 3 -2.43 11.23 23.18
CA ASP A 3 -0.97 11.25 23.08
C ASP A 3 -0.32 9.90 23.39
N ALA A 4 -0.89 9.13 24.34
CA ALA A 4 -0.41 7.80 24.67
C ALA A 4 -0.46 6.85 23.46
N GLN A 5 -1.60 6.81 22.76
CA GLN A 5 -1.78 5.98 21.57
C GLN A 5 -0.88 6.44 20.41
N ILE A 6 -0.66 7.75 20.26
CA ILE A 6 0.27 8.30 19.27
C ILE A 6 1.70 7.82 19.55
N ASN A 7 2.12 7.83 20.82
CA ASN A 7 3.44 7.36 21.21
C ASN A 7 3.62 5.86 20.94
N GLU A 8 2.61 5.02 21.23
CA GLU A 8 2.67 3.59 20.88
C GLU A 8 2.81 3.37 19.36
N LEU A 9 2.05 4.13 18.55
CA LEU A 9 2.16 4.07 17.10
C LEU A 9 3.56 4.48 16.60
N LYS A 10 4.15 5.53 17.19
CA LYS A 10 5.51 5.99 16.85
C LYS A 10 6.56 4.92 17.11
N LEU A 11 6.40 4.08 18.14
CA LEU A 11 7.28 2.92 18.38
C LEU A 11 7.17 1.89 17.25
N ILE A 12 5.95 1.64 16.75
CA ILE A 12 5.74 0.74 15.62
C ILE A 12 6.37 1.31 14.34
N PHE A 13 6.24 2.62 14.10
CA PHE A 13 6.82 3.26 12.90
C PHE A 13 8.34 3.09 12.88
N ALA A 14 9.01 3.36 14.00
CA ALA A 14 10.45 3.21 14.16
C ALA A 14 10.92 1.77 13.95
N SER A 15 10.12 0.79 14.38
CA SER A 15 10.42 -0.62 14.15
C SER A 15 10.23 -1.03 12.68
N CYS A 16 9.19 -0.51 12.02
CA CYS A 16 8.77 -0.94 10.69
C CYS A 16 9.51 -0.27 9.54
N PHE A 17 9.97 0.97 9.70
CA PHE A 17 10.46 1.79 8.60
C PHE A 17 11.84 2.38 8.88
N LYS A 18 12.66 2.49 7.83
CA LYS A 18 13.95 3.17 7.81
C LYS A 18 13.88 4.39 6.89
N GLY A 19 14.73 5.39 7.14
CA GLY A 19 14.84 6.60 6.30
C GLY A 19 13.83 7.71 6.64
N ILE A 20 12.95 7.51 7.62
CA ILE A 20 11.97 8.49 8.08
C ILE A 20 11.84 8.45 9.60
N SER A 21 11.75 9.61 10.26
CA SER A 21 11.50 9.68 11.70
C SER A 21 10.04 9.31 12.01
N SER A 22 9.77 8.84 13.22
CA SER A 22 8.39 8.52 13.63
C SER A 22 7.48 9.76 13.68
N ASP A 23 8.04 10.94 13.94
CA ASP A 23 7.32 12.21 13.91
C ASP A 23 6.96 12.60 12.48
N ASP A 24 7.91 12.57 11.55
CA ASP A 24 7.65 12.87 10.14
C ASP A 24 6.67 11.85 9.53
N TYR A 25 6.79 10.59 9.93
CA TYR A 25 5.83 9.55 9.54
C TYR A 25 4.42 9.87 10.03
N TYR A 26 4.29 10.24 11.31
CA TYR A 26 3.02 10.62 11.88
C TYR A 26 2.44 11.83 11.15
N GLN A 27 3.23 12.88 10.92
CA GLN A 27 2.78 14.07 10.22
C GLN A 27 2.30 13.73 8.80
N LYS A 28 3.11 12.99 8.05
CA LYS A 28 2.82 12.62 6.65
C LYS A 28 1.56 11.78 6.50
N TYR A 29 1.33 10.78 7.35
CA TYR A 29 0.23 9.83 7.15
C TYR A 29 -1.00 10.12 8.03
N PHE A 30 -0.78 10.54 9.28
CA PHE A 30 -1.84 10.66 10.28
C PHE A 30 -2.36 12.09 10.45
N ALA A 31 -1.53 13.11 10.21
CA ALA A 31 -1.90 14.51 10.47
C ALA A 31 -2.08 15.38 9.22
N ASP A 32 -1.60 14.95 8.04
CA ASP A 32 -1.68 15.75 6.80
C ASP A 32 -3.12 16.26 6.50
N ALA A 33 -3.27 17.53 6.15
CA ALA A 33 -4.58 18.10 5.81
C ALA A 33 -5.15 17.61 4.46
N LYS A 34 -4.34 16.98 3.59
CA LYS A 34 -4.77 16.49 2.26
C LYS A 34 -5.88 15.44 2.34
N SER A 35 -5.86 14.60 3.37
CA SER A 35 -6.85 13.53 3.50
C SER A 35 -8.13 14.06 4.16
N PHE A 36 -9.24 14.06 3.42
CA PHE A 36 -10.54 14.48 3.94
C PHE A 36 -11.18 13.44 4.87
N LYS A 37 -10.73 12.18 4.80
CA LYS A 37 -11.16 11.10 5.69
C LYS A 37 -10.00 10.18 6.03
N ARG A 38 -10.00 9.70 7.27
CA ARG A 38 -9.07 8.69 7.78
C ARG A 38 -9.82 7.58 8.46
N THR A 39 -9.39 6.33 8.26
CA THR A 39 -9.91 5.18 9.01
C THR A 39 -8.72 4.37 9.52
N LEU A 40 -8.59 4.27 10.84
CA LEU A 40 -7.51 3.55 11.50
C LEU A 40 -8.05 2.29 12.16
N ARG A 41 -7.36 1.17 11.93
CA ARG A 41 -7.51 -0.06 12.70
C ARG A 41 -6.22 -0.35 13.43
N CYS A 42 -6.30 -0.43 14.75
CA CYS A 42 -5.22 -0.88 15.63
C CYS A 42 -5.37 -2.37 15.92
N TYR A 43 -4.25 -3.08 16.04
CA TYR A 43 -4.18 -4.51 16.34
C TYR A 43 -3.46 -4.70 17.66
N TYR A 44 -4.04 -5.50 18.55
CA TYR A 44 -3.53 -5.71 19.89
C TYR A 44 -3.24 -7.19 20.14
N PHE A 45 -2.19 -7.45 20.93
CA PHE A 45 -1.86 -8.76 21.48
C PHE A 45 -1.48 -8.58 22.94
N ASP A 46 -2.10 -9.35 23.84
CA ASP A 46 -1.96 -9.21 25.30
C ASP A 46 -2.10 -7.76 25.80
N GLY A 47 -3.09 -7.04 25.25
CA GLY A 47 -3.38 -5.65 25.60
C GLY A 47 -2.40 -4.61 25.02
N LYS A 48 -1.35 -5.01 24.31
CA LYS A 48 -0.36 -4.10 23.72
C LYS A 48 -0.62 -3.87 22.24
N LEU A 49 -0.42 -2.65 21.76
CA LEU A 49 -0.51 -2.33 20.34
C LEU A 49 0.66 -3.00 19.59
N VAL A 50 0.35 -3.85 18.62
CA VAL A 50 1.36 -4.62 17.85
C VAL A 50 1.37 -4.30 16.35
N GLY A 51 0.36 -3.56 15.89
CA GLY A 51 0.29 -3.13 14.51
C GLY A 51 -0.89 -2.22 14.23
N TYR A 52 -0.91 -1.70 13.02
CA TYR A 52 -1.97 -0.82 12.55
C TYR A 52 -2.22 -0.97 11.05
N CYS A 53 -3.39 -0.52 10.62
CA CYS A 53 -3.72 -0.25 9.24
C CYS A 53 -4.52 1.05 9.18
N LEU A 54 -3.93 2.05 8.56
CA LEU A 54 -4.53 3.35 8.28
C LEU A 54 -4.92 3.38 6.81
N LEU A 55 -6.15 3.83 6.54
CA LEU A 55 -6.59 4.27 5.22
C LEU A 55 -6.79 5.77 5.23
N THR A 56 -6.32 6.44 4.19
CA THR A 56 -6.63 7.84 3.93
C THR A 56 -7.42 7.96 2.65
N PHE A 57 -8.31 8.95 2.60
CA PHE A 57 -9.09 9.29 1.41
C PHE A 57 -8.75 10.73 1.02
N GLU A 58 -8.37 10.92 -0.24
CA GLU A 58 -7.89 12.18 -0.80
C GLU A 58 -8.63 12.48 -2.10
N HIS A 59 -8.85 13.76 -2.39
CA HIS A 59 -9.33 14.19 -3.69
C HIS A 59 -8.15 14.37 -4.65
N SER A 60 -8.30 13.84 -5.87
CA SER A 60 -7.39 14.09 -6.99
C SER A 60 -8.24 14.38 -8.22
N ASN A 61 -8.29 15.65 -8.63
CA ASN A 61 -9.23 16.13 -9.65
C ASN A 61 -10.68 15.73 -9.32
N LYS A 62 -11.35 15.00 -10.23
CA LYS A 62 -12.72 14.48 -10.07
C LYS A 62 -12.75 13.05 -9.47
N LYS A 63 -11.62 12.56 -8.95
CA LYS A 63 -11.43 11.20 -8.45
C LYS A 63 -11.14 11.20 -6.95
N VAL A 64 -11.38 10.05 -6.31
CA VAL A 64 -11.02 9.80 -4.92
C VAL A 64 -9.94 8.74 -4.86
N LEU A 65 -8.86 9.05 -4.15
CA LEU A 65 -7.75 8.14 -3.91
C LEU A 65 -7.83 7.59 -2.50
N ILE A 66 -7.78 6.27 -2.39
CA ILE A 66 -7.60 5.54 -1.15
C ILE A 66 -6.12 5.15 -1.07
N ARG A 67 -5.45 5.62 -0.03
CA ARG A 67 -4.07 5.22 0.29
C ARG A 67 -4.09 4.40 1.58
N ALA A 68 -3.06 3.58 1.78
CA ALA A 68 -2.92 2.77 2.98
C ALA A 68 -1.50 2.76 3.55
N SER A 69 -1.44 2.94 4.85
CA SER A 69 -0.23 2.79 5.63
C SER A 69 -0.45 1.68 6.65
N ALA A 70 0.42 0.68 6.66
CA ALA A 70 0.32 -0.44 7.59
C ALA A 70 1.70 -0.83 8.09
N GLY A 71 1.78 -1.16 9.38
CA GLY A 71 2.99 -1.61 10.05
C GLY A 71 2.65 -2.59 11.15
N PHE A 72 3.46 -3.63 11.27
CA PHE A 72 3.40 -4.63 12.34
C PHE A 72 4.84 -4.90 12.78
N TYR A 73 5.01 -5.07 14.09
CA TYR A 73 6.25 -5.62 14.61
C TYR A 73 6.60 -6.93 13.88
N PRO A 74 7.90 -7.22 13.64
CA PRO A 74 8.34 -8.34 12.80
C PRO A 74 7.65 -9.68 13.10
N GLU A 75 7.51 -10.02 14.37
CA GLU A 75 6.89 -11.25 14.87
C GLU A 75 5.37 -11.34 14.64
N PHE A 76 4.71 -10.21 14.37
CA PHE A 76 3.27 -10.11 14.08
C PHE A 76 2.97 -9.93 12.58
N ARG A 77 3.97 -9.99 11.70
CA ARG A 77 3.79 -9.91 10.24
C ARG A 77 3.15 -11.18 9.66
N LYS A 78 1.87 -11.42 9.98
CA LYS A 78 1.06 -12.48 9.35
C LYS A 78 0.25 -11.85 8.22
N GLY A 79 0.61 -12.18 6.97
CA GLY A 79 0.02 -11.55 5.79
C GLY A 79 -1.50 -11.71 5.71
N GLY A 80 -2.22 -10.63 5.41
CA GLY A 80 -3.66 -10.66 5.09
C GLY A 80 -4.59 -9.94 6.06
N ASN A 81 -4.14 -9.62 7.28
CA ASN A 81 -4.99 -8.98 8.30
C ASN A 81 -5.48 -7.58 7.91
N THR A 82 -4.71 -6.86 7.12
CA THR A 82 -5.02 -5.48 6.71
C THR A 82 -5.95 -5.41 5.51
N LEU A 83 -5.86 -6.37 4.59
CA LEU A 83 -6.55 -6.27 3.31
C LEU A 83 -8.07 -6.38 3.43
N SER A 84 -8.59 -7.25 4.28
CA SER A 84 -10.05 -7.36 4.50
C SER A 84 -10.63 -6.06 5.05
N PHE A 85 -9.90 -5.41 5.95
CA PHE A 85 -10.23 -4.08 6.45
C PHE A 85 -10.20 -3.03 5.32
N SER A 86 -9.14 -3.00 4.50
CA SER A 86 -9.02 -2.08 3.36
C SER A 86 -10.16 -2.22 2.37
N ILE A 87 -10.47 -3.46 1.95
CA ILE A 87 -11.56 -3.75 1.01
C ILE A 87 -12.91 -3.35 1.61
N SER A 88 -13.16 -3.67 2.89
CA SER A 88 -14.42 -3.32 3.54
C SER A 88 -14.64 -1.81 3.58
N GLN A 89 -13.61 -1.02 3.92
CA GLN A 89 -13.74 0.44 3.98
C GLN A 89 -13.86 1.07 2.59
N ALA A 90 -13.12 0.56 1.60
CA ALA A 90 -13.25 1.00 0.22
C ALA A 90 -14.66 0.73 -0.33
N PHE A 91 -15.19 -0.47 -0.06
CA PHE A 91 -16.55 -0.83 -0.48
C PHE A 91 -17.62 -0.01 0.23
N LYS A 92 -17.51 0.20 1.55
CA LYS A 92 -18.41 1.08 2.30
C LYS A 92 -18.44 2.50 1.73
N TYR A 93 -17.30 3.03 1.32
CA TYR A 93 -17.23 4.35 0.69
C TYR A 93 -17.87 4.36 -0.70
N TRP A 94 -17.61 3.34 -1.52
CA TRP A 94 -18.23 3.19 -2.83
C TRP A 94 -19.76 3.07 -2.76
N LEU A 95 -20.30 2.34 -1.77
CA LEU A 95 -21.75 2.21 -1.57
C LEU A 95 -22.47 3.54 -1.33
N THR A 96 -21.81 4.49 -0.69
CA THR A 96 -22.36 5.84 -0.46
C THR A 96 -22.06 6.81 -1.60
N HIS A 97 -21.20 6.43 -2.55
CA HIS A 97 -20.77 7.27 -3.68
C HIS A 97 -20.59 6.46 -4.99
N PRO A 98 -21.62 5.72 -5.46
CA PRO A 98 -21.45 4.75 -6.55
C PRO A 98 -21.05 5.37 -7.90
N TRP A 99 -21.30 6.66 -8.09
CA TRP A 99 -20.99 7.42 -9.30
C TRP A 99 -19.61 8.10 -9.27
N GLN A 100 -18.92 8.09 -8.12
CA GLN A 100 -17.58 8.64 -8.02
C GLN A 100 -16.55 7.64 -8.54
N GLN A 101 -15.53 8.16 -9.23
CA GLN A 101 -14.39 7.36 -9.63
C GLN A 101 -13.43 7.20 -8.45
N ILE A 102 -13.40 6.02 -7.86
CA ILE A 102 -12.62 5.71 -6.66
C ILE A 102 -11.51 4.72 -7.02
N PHE A 103 -10.29 5.01 -6.57
CA PHE A 103 -9.12 4.17 -6.80
C PHE A 103 -8.40 3.92 -5.49
N TYR A 104 -7.94 2.69 -5.28
CA TYR A 104 -6.82 2.47 -4.39
C TYR A 104 -5.55 2.80 -5.18
N ALA A 105 -4.76 3.77 -4.72
CA ALA A 105 -3.61 4.29 -5.45
C ALA A 105 -2.48 4.60 -4.46
N ASP A 106 -1.55 3.67 -4.26
CA ASP A 106 -0.51 3.84 -3.24
C ASP A 106 0.78 3.05 -3.50
N THR A 107 1.83 3.48 -2.80
CA THR A 107 3.15 2.85 -2.79
C THR A 107 3.15 1.53 -2.03
N MET A 108 3.58 0.47 -2.71
CA MET A 108 3.88 -0.83 -2.13
C MET A 108 5.38 -0.89 -1.85
N LEU A 109 5.76 -0.74 -0.59
CA LEU A 109 7.17 -0.72 -0.17
C LEU A 109 7.87 -2.08 -0.23
N SER A 110 7.11 -3.17 -0.38
CA SER A 110 7.69 -4.51 -0.29
C SER A 110 7.02 -5.55 -1.17
N PRO A 111 7.76 -6.63 -1.52
CA PRO A 111 7.19 -7.76 -2.25
C PRO A 111 6.05 -8.43 -1.48
N ALA A 112 6.16 -8.53 -0.15
CA ALA A 112 5.09 -9.09 0.69
C ALA A 112 3.81 -8.25 0.64
N MET A 113 3.92 -6.92 0.71
CA MET A 113 2.78 -6.02 0.66
C MET A 113 2.10 -6.07 -0.71
N TYR A 114 2.88 -5.95 -1.78
CA TYR A 114 2.40 -6.08 -3.15
C TYR A 114 1.67 -7.42 -3.35
N ARG A 115 2.29 -8.52 -2.94
CA ARG A 115 1.70 -9.85 -3.00
C ARG A 115 0.37 -9.94 -2.25
N ALA A 116 0.32 -9.41 -1.03
CA ALA A 116 -0.86 -9.50 -0.19
C ALA A 116 -2.09 -8.90 -0.88
N ILE A 117 -1.88 -7.85 -1.67
CA ILE A 117 -2.92 -7.15 -2.43
C ILE A 117 -3.16 -7.85 -3.77
N VAL A 118 -2.15 -7.92 -4.63
CA VAL A 118 -2.31 -8.30 -6.05
C VAL A 118 -2.79 -9.75 -6.22
N LYS A 119 -2.45 -10.65 -5.30
CA LYS A 119 -3.01 -12.02 -5.32
C LYS A 119 -4.53 -12.03 -5.23
N ARG A 120 -5.12 -11.07 -4.50
CA ARG A 120 -6.55 -11.08 -4.12
C ARG A 120 -7.39 -10.05 -4.84
N VAL A 121 -6.87 -9.45 -5.90
CA VAL A 121 -7.58 -8.44 -6.71
C VAL A 121 -7.45 -8.80 -8.17
N ALA A 122 -8.53 -8.63 -8.93
CA ALA A 122 -8.52 -8.96 -10.36
C ALA A 122 -7.75 -7.93 -11.20
N ILE A 123 -8.04 -6.63 -11.01
CA ILE A 123 -7.44 -5.56 -11.80
C ILE A 123 -6.45 -4.77 -10.92
N SER A 124 -5.19 -4.75 -11.33
CA SER A 124 -4.14 -3.96 -10.68
C SER A 124 -3.06 -3.55 -11.68
N TYR A 125 -2.53 -2.35 -11.49
CA TYR A 125 -1.34 -1.86 -12.17
C TYR A 125 -0.26 -1.53 -11.15
N PRO A 126 1.02 -1.81 -11.41
CA PRO A 126 1.51 -2.70 -12.47
C PRO A 126 1.20 -4.16 -12.13
N SER A 127 0.98 -4.98 -13.15
CA SER A 127 0.89 -6.45 -13.02
C SER A 127 1.26 -7.16 -14.32
N ASN A 128 1.45 -8.49 -14.28
CA ASN A 128 1.68 -9.31 -15.49
C ASN A 128 0.53 -9.24 -16.51
N GLN A 129 -0.66 -8.81 -16.08
CA GLN A 129 -1.86 -8.72 -16.91
C GLN A 129 -2.32 -7.25 -17.02
N SER A 130 -1.37 -6.32 -17.12
CA SER A 130 -1.67 -4.89 -17.14
C SER A 130 -2.65 -4.55 -18.26
N VAL A 131 -3.71 -3.83 -17.90
CA VAL A 131 -4.79 -3.47 -18.81
C VAL A 131 -4.47 -2.11 -19.45
N ALA A 132 -4.79 -1.96 -20.74
CA ALA A 132 -4.60 -0.71 -21.46
C ALA A 132 -5.20 0.49 -20.69
N GLY A 133 -4.46 1.60 -20.64
CA GLY A 133 -4.88 2.85 -20.00
C GLY A 133 -4.59 2.98 -18.50
N GLN A 134 -4.10 1.95 -17.81
CA GLN A 134 -3.72 2.08 -16.40
C GLN A 134 -2.46 2.93 -16.18
N GLN A 135 -1.58 3.02 -17.16
CA GLN A 135 -0.43 3.93 -17.13
C GLN A 135 -0.87 5.40 -17.03
N MET A 136 -1.97 5.78 -17.68
CA MET A 136 -2.51 7.15 -17.56
C MET A 136 -2.94 7.47 -16.13
N LEU A 137 -3.48 6.49 -15.41
CA LEU A 137 -3.84 6.66 -13.99
C LEU A 137 -2.59 6.80 -13.11
N PHE A 138 -1.49 6.12 -13.45
CA PHE A 138 -0.22 6.34 -12.78
C PHE A 138 0.26 7.78 -13.00
N ASP A 139 0.29 8.25 -14.25
CA ASP A 139 0.77 9.59 -14.57
C ASP A 139 -0.09 10.68 -13.89
N GLU A 140 -1.40 10.47 -13.80
CA GLU A 140 -2.31 11.37 -13.10
C GLU A 140 -2.08 11.40 -11.58
N PHE A 141 -1.87 10.24 -10.95
CA PHE A 141 -1.76 10.15 -9.49
C PHE A 141 -0.33 10.33 -8.96
N ASN A 142 0.67 10.11 -9.82
CA ASN A 142 2.08 10.11 -9.48
C ASN A 142 2.99 10.41 -10.69
N GLY A 143 2.79 11.55 -11.35
CA GLY A 143 3.52 11.92 -12.57
C GLY A 143 5.05 12.04 -12.42
N SER A 144 5.56 12.24 -11.19
CA SER A 144 7.00 12.30 -10.89
C SER A 144 7.68 10.93 -10.77
N GLY A 145 6.93 9.84 -10.90
CA GLY A 145 7.50 8.50 -10.86
C GLY A 145 8.27 8.14 -12.13
N PHE A 146 9.02 7.05 -12.06
CA PHE A 146 9.96 6.64 -13.09
C PHE A 146 9.70 5.22 -13.62
N GLU A 147 10.32 4.92 -14.75
CA GLU A 147 10.13 3.69 -15.50
C GLU A 147 10.86 2.51 -14.87
N SER A 148 10.18 1.37 -14.81
CA SER A 148 10.85 0.10 -14.53
C SER A 148 11.53 -0.42 -15.79
N ALA A 149 12.80 -0.80 -15.66
CA ALA A 149 13.54 -1.45 -16.73
C ALA A 149 12.90 -2.78 -17.20
N TYR A 150 12.14 -3.44 -16.32
CA TYR A 150 11.45 -4.70 -16.62
C TYR A 150 10.10 -4.49 -17.29
N THR A 151 9.22 -3.64 -16.73
CA THR A 151 7.87 -3.44 -17.31
C THR A 151 7.87 -2.49 -18.51
N LYS A 152 8.94 -1.70 -18.71
CA LYS A 152 9.03 -0.63 -19.71
C LYS A 152 7.92 0.41 -19.57
N THR A 153 7.42 0.59 -18.35
CA THR A 153 6.38 1.57 -18.02
C THR A 153 6.69 2.26 -16.70
N LYS A 154 6.17 3.48 -16.55
CA LYS A 154 6.25 4.21 -15.28
C LYS A 154 5.44 3.49 -14.20
N CYS A 155 6.13 3.00 -13.19
CA CYS A 155 5.50 2.34 -12.05
C CYS A 155 6.30 2.46 -10.74
N LEU A 156 7.47 3.10 -10.77
CA LEU A 156 8.39 3.24 -9.64
C LEU A 156 8.32 4.64 -9.03
N VAL A 157 8.48 4.70 -7.71
CA VAL A 157 8.44 5.95 -6.94
C VAL A 157 9.48 5.91 -5.83
N GLU A 158 10.28 6.97 -5.72
CA GLU A 158 11.12 7.19 -4.53
C GLU A 158 10.23 7.61 -3.36
N THR A 159 10.33 6.89 -2.24
CA THR A 159 9.44 7.14 -1.11
C THR A 159 10.12 7.85 0.06
N GLY A 160 11.46 7.95 0.01
CA GLY A 160 12.29 8.41 1.12
C GLY A 160 12.30 7.47 2.32
N ARG A 161 11.72 6.26 2.20
CA ARG A 161 11.67 5.27 3.27
C ARG A 161 11.75 3.86 2.73
N SER A 162 12.21 2.91 3.53
CA SER A 162 12.14 1.49 3.19
C SER A 162 11.56 0.67 4.34
N SER A 163 11.06 -0.52 4.02
CA SER A 163 10.65 -1.47 5.06
C SER A 163 11.90 -1.98 5.79
N ASN A 164 11.84 -2.04 7.11
CA ASN A 164 12.92 -2.59 7.92
C ASN A 164 12.87 -4.13 7.86
N TYR A 165 13.51 -4.68 6.83
CA TYR A 165 13.75 -6.11 6.65
C TYR A 165 15.18 -6.48 7.03
N SER A 166 15.32 -7.69 7.58
CA SER A 166 16.60 -8.37 7.76
C SER A 166 17.18 -8.86 6.43
N ALA A 167 18.48 -9.13 6.39
CA ALA A 167 19.13 -9.70 5.21
C ALA A 167 18.51 -11.05 4.80
N GLN A 168 18.10 -11.87 5.78
CA GLN A 168 17.42 -13.14 5.54
C GLN A 168 16.06 -12.95 4.87
N GLU A 169 15.26 -11.97 5.32
CA GLU A 169 13.97 -11.65 4.68
C GLU A 169 14.18 -11.17 3.24
N LEU A 170 15.16 -10.31 2.99
CA LEU A 170 15.50 -9.83 1.65
C LEU A 170 15.89 -10.99 0.73
N ALA A 171 16.79 -11.87 1.18
CA ALA A 171 17.19 -13.05 0.43
C ALA A 171 16.00 -13.97 0.13
N SER A 172 15.07 -14.14 1.09
CA SER A 172 13.87 -14.95 0.90
C SER A 172 12.92 -14.39 -0.16
N PHE A 173 12.85 -13.06 -0.31
CA PHE A 173 12.06 -12.44 -1.37
C PHE A 173 12.69 -12.65 -2.74
N LEU A 174 14.00 -12.44 -2.85
CA LEU A 174 14.73 -12.61 -4.11
C LEU A 174 14.72 -14.07 -4.59
N ALA A 175 14.73 -15.03 -3.67
CA ALA A 175 14.63 -16.46 -3.98
C ALA A 175 13.18 -16.97 -4.17
N SER A 176 12.17 -16.11 -4.03
CA SER A 176 10.77 -16.57 -4.04
C SER A 176 10.28 -16.90 -5.45
N ASN A 177 9.65 -18.06 -5.60
CA ASN A 177 8.96 -18.47 -6.83
C ASN A 177 7.49 -18.02 -6.89
N LYS A 178 6.99 -17.31 -5.87
CA LYS A 178 5.61 -16.80 -5.86
C LYS A 178 5.47 -15.74 -6.96
N PRO A 179 4.55 -15.88 -7.93
CA PRO A 179 4.51 -15.02 -9.12
C PRO A 179 4.49 -13.52 -8.83
N GLU A 180 3.74 -13.08 -7.82
CA GLU A 180 3.64 -11.66 -7.48
C GLU A 180 4.91 -11.12 -6.81
N ILE A 181 5.61 -11.93 -6.01
CA ILE A 181 6.89 -11.54 -5.42
C ILE A 181 7.96 -11.49 -6.51
N ALA A 182 8.04 -12.52 -7.36
CA ALA A 182 8.97 -12.57 -8.47
C ALA A 182 8.76 -11.40 -9.44
N PHE A 183 7.50 -11.07 -9.77
CA PHE A 183 7.17 -9.88 -10.55
C PHE A 183 7.67 -8.61 -9.86
N TYR A 184 7.34 -8.42 -8.58
CA TYR A 184 7.72 -7.23 -7.83
C TYR A 184 9.25 -7.03 -7.84
N CYS A 185 10.02 -8.08 -7.53
CA CYS A 185 11.48 -7.99 -7.47
C CYS A 185 12.11 -7.71 -8.84
N LYS A 186 11.53 -8.22 -9.94
CA LYS A 186 11.97 -7.88 -11.30
C LYS A 186 11.61 -6.46 -11.68
N ALA A 187 10.39 -6.02 -11.33
CA ALA A 187 9.91 -4.68 -11.62
C ALA A 187 10.65 -3.60 -10.82
N ASN A 188 11.04 -3.91 -9.58
CA ASN A 188 11.70 -3.01 -8.66
C ASN A 188 12.88 -3.73 -7.96
N PRO A 189 14.05 -3.83 -8.59
CA PRO A 189 15.23 -4.42 -7.95
C PRO A 189 15.73 -3.58 -6.76
N ASP A 190 15.43 -2.28 -6.73
CA ASP A 190 15.92 -1.31 -5.73
C ASP A 190 14.98 -1.13 -4.52
N PHE A 191 14.08 -2.08 -4.28
CA PHE A 191 13.06 -1.94 -3.24
C PHE A 191 13.62 -1.81 -1.82
N ALA A 192 14.82 -2.34 -1.57
CA ALA A 192 15.50 -2.20 -0.29
C ALA A 192 16.05 -0.78 -0.07
N SER A 193 16.26 -0.01 -1.14
CA SER A 193 16.86 1.33 -1.15
C SER A 193 15.84 2.47 -1.05
N GLY A 194 14.55 2.15 -0.85
CA GLY A 194 13.49 3.13 -0.66
C GLY A 194 12.66 3.46 -1.90
N VAL A 195 12.81 2.65 -2.95
CA VAL A 195 11.96 2.68 -4.15
C VAL A 195 10.77 1.74 -3.97
N ALA A 196 9.58 2.15 -4.38
CA ALA A 196 8.36 1.36 -4.29
C ALA A 196 7.66 1.22 -5.63
N LEU A 197 6.85 0.16 -5.79
CA LEU A 197 5.87 0.14 -6.87
C LEU A 197 4.66 0.98 -6.47
N PHE A 198 4.23 1.91 -7.31
CA PHE A 198 2.94 2.56 -7.14
C PHE A 198 1.84 1.68 -7.74
N VAL A 199 0.95 1.20 -6.89
CA VAL A 199 -0.14 0.32 -7.30
C VAL A 199 -1.43 1.08 -7.43
N VAL A 200 -2.09 0.94 -8.59
CA VAL A 200 -3.42 1.48 -8.88
C VAL A 200 -4.42 0.34 -9.08
N MET A 201 -5.54 0.40 -8.37
CA MET A 201 -6.66 -0.54 -8.50
C MET A 201 -7.99 0.24 -8.49
N PRO A 202 -8.88 0.01 -9.47
CA PRO A 202 -10.20 0.64 -9.46
C PRO A 202 -11.07 0.02 -8.36
N VAL A 203 -11.76 0.85 -7.58
CA VAL A 203 -12.78 0.42 -6.62
C VAL A 203 -14.14 0.53 -7.31
N THR A 204 -14.54 -0.57 -7.96
CA THR A 204 -15.75 -0.64 -8.79
C THR A 204 -16.47 -1.96 -8.60
N LEU A 205 -17.74 -2.04 -9.00
CA LEU A 205 -18.46 -3.31 -9.04
C LEU A 205 -17.75 -4.36 -9.91
N LYS A 206 -17.22 -3.95 -11.08
CA LYS A 206 -16.43 -4.83 -11.95
C LYS A 206 -15.25 -5.44 -11.22
N GLN A 207 -14.50 -4.64 -10.47
CA GLN A 207 -13.37 -5.13 -9.66
C GLN A 207 -13.83 -6.19 -8.66
N LEU A 208 -14.93 -5.93 -7.95
CA LEU A 208 -15.46 -6.85 -6.93
C LEU A 208 -15.90 -8.18 -7.55
N VAL A 209 -16.69 -8.11 -8.62
CA VAL A 209 -17.19 -9.30 -9.34
C VAL A 209 -16.01 -10.13 -9.86
N LEU A 210 -15.07 -9.52 -10.59
CA LEU A 210 -13.91 -10.25 -11.11
C LEU A 210 -13.03 -10.82 -10.00
N THR A 211 -12.93 -10.14 -8.85
CA THR A 211 -12.15 -10.61 -7.71
C THR A 211 -12.79 -11.85 -7.06
N LEU A 212 -14.12 -11.97 -7.05
CA LEU A 212 -14.82 -13.15 -6.53
C LEU A 212 -14.60 -14.40 -7.40
N PHE A 213 -14.26 -14.23 -8.67
CA PHE A 213 -14.02 -15.33 -9.63
C PHE A 213 -12.53 -15.62 -9.89
N LYS A 214 -11.63 -15.05 -9.09
CA LYS A 214 -10.17 -15.26 -9.17
C LYS A 214 -9.71 -16.33 -8.18
#